data_AF-A0A2R6AFM5-F1
#
_entry.id   AF-A0A2R6AFM5-F1
#
_cell.length_a   1.000
_cell.length_b   1.000
_cell.length_c   1.000
_cell.angle_alpha   90.00
_cell.angle_beta   90.00
_cell.angle_gamma   90.00
#
_symmetry.space_group_name_H-M   'P 1'
#
loop_
_entity.id
_entity.type
_entity.pdbx_description
1 polymer ?
#
loop_
_entity_poly.entity_id
_entity_poly.type
_entity_poly.pdbx_seq_one_letter_code
_entity_poly.pdbx_strand_id
1 'polypeptide(L)'
;MVYKGGVTCKSDWELIQVVFGKNDEATDALSHVLSFSDYLDTLTQNFTNVGIPTFLVEVTSDAQLPSSITDSDIQNLLESMISQGKLKDVRGSGIYSLFFPSGVSISLQGMGSCSYFLGYHNNKGNLYYIVIPYPCDVNVICSPSDNTAFYSYVFSHELVECITDPVPGTGWVVDEGLVEEEIADVCEGNCFYSSLDVQKRYPLNPFYTESGCLPKPRRNETIRTPSK
;
A
#
# COMPACT_ATOMS: atom_id res chain seq x y z
N MET A 1 10.91 9.27 13.18
CA MET A 1 9.47 8.92 13.24
C MET A 1 8.70 9.96 14.03
N VAL A 2 7.68 10.54 13.42
CA VAL A 2 6.74 11.49 14.04
C VAL A 2 5.33 11.05 13.70
N TYR A 3 4.44 11.02 14.70
CA TYR A 3 3.02 10.83 14.49
C TYR A 3 2.33 12.20 14.42
N LYS A 4 1.63 12.46 13.33
CA LYS A 4 0.98 13.74 13.03
C LYS A 4 -0.46 13.83 13.53
N GLY A 5 -0.99 12.75 14.10
CA GLY A 5 -2.29 12.72 14.79
C GLY A 5 -3.48 12.29 13.93
N GLY A 6 -3.23 11.90 12.68
CA GLY A 6 -4.22 11.42 11.71
C GLY A 6 -4.62 9.97 11.93
N VAL A 7 -5.43 9.45 11.02
CA VAL A 7 -5.94 8.08 11.12
C VAL A 7 -4.78 7.10 10.94
N THR A 8 -4.91 5.92 11.54
CA THR A 8 -4.05 4.76 11.30
C THR A 8 -4.94 3.53 11.28
N CYS A 9 -4.55 2.51 10.51
CA CYS A 9 -5.29 1.26 10.43
C CYS A 9 -5.40 0.60 11.82
N LYS A 10 -6.53 -0.08 12.06
CA LYS A 10 -6.83 -0.77 13.31
C LYS A 10 -6.95 -2.27 13.07
N SER A 11 -6.77 -3.06 14.12
CA SER A 11 -6.81 -4.53 14.03
C SER A 11 -8.18 -5.09 13.63
N ASP A 12 -9.24 -4.32 13.86
CA ASP A 12 -10.62 -4.64 13.46
C ASP A 12 -10.98 -4.10 12.08
N TRP A 13 -10.05 -3.42 11.39
CA TRP A 13 -10.27 -3.00 10.01
C TRP A 13 -10.25 -4.19 9.05
N GLU A 14 -10.84 -3.98 7.88
CA GLU A 14 -10.92 -4.98 6.83
C GLU A 14 -10.13 -4.53 5.60
N LEU A 15 -9.39 -5.44 4.97
CA LEU A 15 -8.80 -5.22 3.66
C LEU A 15 -9.61 -5.99 2.60
N ILE A 16 -10.12 -5.26 1.60
CA ILE A 16 -10.84 -5.81 0.44
C ILE A 16 -9.96 -5.64 -0.79
N GLN A 17 -9.48 -6.76 -1.34
CA GLN A 17 -8.76 -6.76 -2.60
C GLN A 17 -9.75 -6.80 -3.77
N VAL A 18 -9.58 -5.90 -4.71
CA VAL A 18 -10.37 -5.83 -5.95
C VAL A 18 -9.41 -5.99 -7.12
N VAL A 19 -9.60 -7.05 -7.89
CA VAL A 19 -8.83 -7.32 -9.10
C VAL A 19 -9.74 -7.09 -10.29
N PHE A 20 -9.41 -6.10 -11.12
CA PHE A 20 -10.19 -5.78 -12.32
C PHE A 20 -9.79 -6.70 -13.48
N GLY A 21 -10.72 -7.53 -13.93
CA GLY A 21 -10.46 -8.62 -14.87
C GLY A 21 -9.72 -9.80 -14.24
N LYS A 22 -9.40 -10.81 -15.05
CA LYS A 22 -8.65 -11.99 -14.60
C LYS A 22 -7.15 -11.70 -14.54
N ASN A 23 -6.55 -11.78 -13.35
CA ASN A 23 -5.12 -11.65 -13.15
C ASN A 23 -4.68 -12.48 -11.94
N ASP A 24 -4.21 -13.70 -12.19
CA ASP A 24 -3.88 -14.66 -11.14
C ASP A 24 -2.64 -14.17 -10.34
N GLU A 25 -1.71 -13.46 -10.98
CA GLU A 25 -0.53 -12.87 -10.34
C GLU A 25 -0.86 -11.74 -9.36
N ALA A 26 -1.89 -10.93 -9.65
CA ALA A 26 -2.39 -9.88 -8.77
C ALA A 26 -3.13 -10.48 -7.55
N THR A 27 -3.92 -11.53 -7.78
CA THR A 27 -4.56 -12.32 -6.73
C THR A 27 -3.51 -12.91 -5.76
N ASP A 28 -2.43 -13.49 -6.29
CA ASP A 28 -1.39 -14.11 -5.47
C ASP A 28 -0.57 -13.11 -4.64
N ALA A 29 -0.52 -11.83 -5.05
CA ALA A 29 0.24 -10.79 -4.36
C ALA A 29 -0.16 -10.64 -2.88
N LEU A 30 -1.45 -10.77 -2.57
CA LEU A 30 -1.95 -10.69 -1.20
C LEU A 30 -1.41 -11.82 -0.34
N SER A 31 -1.49 -13.04 -0.85
CA SER A 31 -0.99 -14.25 -0.18
C SER A 31 0.52 -14.16 0.05
N HIS A 32 1.26 -13.58 -0.89
CA HIS A 32 2.68 -13.35 -0.74
C HIS A 32 2.97 -12.33 0.36
N VAL A 33 2.35 -11.14 0.35
CA VAL A 33 2.56 -10.15 1.43
C VAL A 33 2.19 -10.71 2.80
N LEU A 34 1.10 -11.48 2.88
CA LEU A 34 0.66 -12.15 4.11
C LEU A 34 1.63 -13.21 4.63
N SER A 35 2.36 -13.88 3.75
CA SER A 35 3.31 -14.94 4.14
C SER A 35 4.52 -14.43 4.94
N PHE A 36 4.68 -13.10 5.06
CA PHE A 36 5.74 -12.44 5.82
C PHE A 36 5.16 -11.65 7.01
N SER A 37 4.20 -12.25 7.73
CA SER A 37 3.50 -11.68 8.89
C SER A 37 4.43 -11.03 9.92
N ASP A 38 5.66 -11.54 10.06
CA ASP A 38 6.66 -11.04 11.01
C ASP A 38 6.92 -9.52 10.86
N TYR A 39 6.92 -8.98 9.63
CA TYR A 39 7.10 -7.53 9.44
C TYR A 39 5.87 -6.72 9.87
N LEU A 40 4.67 -7.16 9.46
CA LEU A 40 3.42 -6.52 9.88
C LEU A 40 3.28 -6.57 11.42
N ASP A 41 3.72 -7.66 12.04
CA ASP A 41 3.80 -7.76 13.50
C ASP A 41 4.78 -6.75 14.10
N THR A 42 5.94 -6.51 13.46
CA THR A 42 6.87 -5.48 13.93
C THR A 42 6.30 -4.06 13.84
N LEU A 43 5.44 -3.77 12.87
CA LEU A 43 4.76 -2.47 12.78
C LEU A 43 3.90 -2.23 14.02
N THR A 44 3.05 -3.20 14.40
CA THR A 44 2.18 -3.06 15.58
C THR A 44 2.94 -2.98 16.91
N GLN A 45 4.13 -3.59 16.98
CA GLN A 45 4.97 -3.55 18.18
C GLN A 45 5.67 -2.20 18.36
N ASN A 46 6.01 -1.53 17.26
CA ASN A 46 6.80 -0.30 17.25
C ASN A 46 5.94 0.96 17.12
N PHE A 47 4.82 0.93 16.39
CA PHE A 47 3.98 2.10 16.17
C PHE A 47 2.74 2.07 17.06
N THR A 48 2.57 3.09 17.90
CA THR A 48 1.34 3.21 18.69
C THR A 48 0.15 3.49 17.76
N ASN A 49 -1.03 3.00 18.18
CA ASN A 49 -2.29 3.10 17.45
C ASN A 49 -2.33 2.41 16.08
N VAL A 50 -1.32 1.63 15.69
CA VAL A 50 -1.32 0.86 14.43
C VAL A 50 -1.78 -0.58 14.69
N GLY A 51 -2.70 -1.05 13.87
CA GLY A 51 -3.13 -2.45 13.80
C GLY A 51 -3.06 -2.97 12.37
N ILE A 52 -3.12 -4.29 12.23
CA ILE A 52 -3.11 -4.98 10.92
C ILE A 52 -4.55 -5.33 10.56
N PRO A 53 -5.04 -4.96 9.36
CA PRO A 53 -6.41 -5.27 8.97
C PRO A 53 -6.60 -6.77 8.78
N THR A 54 -7.82 -7.25 8.95
CA THR A 54 -8.20 -8.61 8.58
C THR A 54 -8.39 -8.68 7.07
N PHE A 55 -7.78 -9.68 6.45
CA PHE A 55 -7.81 -9.93 5.02
C PHE A 55 -9.03 -10.79 4.70
N LEU A 56 -10.07 -10.20 4.11
CA LEU A 56 -11.40 -10.81 4.14
C LEU A 56 -11.97 -11.18 2.78
N VAL A 57 -11.74 -10.39 1.74
CA VAL A 57 -12.44 -10.57 0.47
C VAL A 57 -11.56 -10.20 -0.72
N GLU A 58 -11.41 -11.15 -1.63
CA GLU A 58 -11.00 -10.89 -3.01
C GLU A 58 -12.24 -10.76 -3.89
N VAL A 59 -12.30 -9.69 -4.68
CA VAL A 59 -13.38 -9.43 -5.63
C VAL A 59 -12.79 -9.31 -7.02
N THR A 60 -13.02 -10.30 -7.87
CA THR A 60 -12.81 -10.15 -9.31
C THR A 60 -13.93 -9.29 -9.89
N SER A 61 -13.58 -8.17 -10.52
CA SER A 61 -14.51 -7.20 -11.07
C SER A 61 -14.44 -7.17 -12.60
N ASP A 62 -15.56 -7.45 -13.26
CA ASP A 62 -15.72 -7.32 -14.72
C ASP A 62 -16.11 -5.88 -15.15
N ALA A 63 -15.85 -4.88 -14.30
CA ALA A 63 -16.14 -3.50 -14.63
C ALA A 63 -15.38 -3.08 -15.89
N GLN A 64 -16.08 -2.45 -16.84
CA GLN A 64 -15.45 -1.88 -18.03
C GLN A 64 -14.68 -0.61 -17.64
N LEU A 65 -13.36 -0.66 -17.79
CA LEU A 65 -12.48 0.45 -17.50
C LEU A 65 -12.08 1.19 -18.80
N PRO A 66 -11.96 2.53 -18.75
CA PRO A 66 -11.36 3.28 -19.84
C PRO A 66 -9.86 2.97 -19.95
N SER A 67 -9.25 3.25 -21.11
CA SER A 67 -7.80 3.09 -21.30
C SER A 67 -6.96 4.09 -20.50
N SER A 68 -7.58 5.17 -20.01
CA SER A 68 -6.98 6.11 -19.06
C SER A 68 -8.01 6.47 -18.00
N ILE A 69 -7.58 6.44 -16.74
CA ILE A 69 -8.44 6.69 -15.58
C ILE A 69 -7.71 7.62 -14.61
N THR A 70 -8.42 8.62 -14.07
CA THR A 70 -7.87 9.50 -13.04
C THR A 70 -8.19 8.98 -11.64
N ASP A 71 -7.44 9.42 -10.62
CA ASP A 71 -7.77 9.14 -9.22
C ASP A 71 -9.22 9.56 -8.86
N SER A 72 -9.72 10.68 -9.39
CA SER A 72 -11.11 11.07 -9.18
C SER A 72 -12.11 10.09 -9.82
N ASP A 73 -11.78 9.50 -10.96
CA ASP A 73 -12.61 8.47 -11.59
C ASP A 73 -12.59 7.17 -10.77
N ILE A 74 -11.43 6.80 -10.19
CA ILE A 74 -11.27 5.64 -9.30
C ILE A 74 -12.12 5.81 -8.04
N GLN A 75 -12.11 7.00 -7.44
CA GLN A 75 -12.96 7.31 -6.29
C GLN A 75 -14.46 7.17 -6.63
N ASN A 76 -14.89 7.68 -7.78
CA ASN A 76 -16.27 7.57 -8.23
C ASN A 76 -16.64 6.10 -8.56
N LEU A 77 -15.71 5.33 -9.11
CA LEU A 77 -15.87 3.90 -9.38
C LEU A 77 -16.09 3.12 -8.08
N LEU A 78 -15.24 3.34 -7.06
CA LEU A 78 -15.39 2.73 -5.73
C LEU A 78 -16.75 3.08 -5.11
N GLU A 79 -17.12 4.36 -5.11
CA GLU A 79 -18.43 4.81 -4.59
C GLU A 79 -19.59 4.12 -5.30
N SER A 80 -19.51 4.02 -6.63
CA SER A 80 -20.51 3.33 -7.46
C SER A 80 -20.59 1.85 -7.12
N MET A 81 -19.47 1.14 -7.04
CA MET A 81 -19.43 -0.29 -6.70
C MET A 81 -19.99 -0.57 -5.29
N ILE A 82 -19.67 0.29 -4.32
CA ILE A 82 -20.22 0.19 -2.96
C ILE A 82 -21.74 0.45 -2.98
N SER A 83 -22.19 1.51 -3.65
CA SER A 83 -23.63 1.86 -3.70
C SER A 83 -24.48 0.79 -4.41
N GLN A 84 -23.88 0.06 -5.35
CA GLN A 84 -24.50 -1.07 -6.05
C GLN A 84 -24.43 -2.39 -5.28
N GLY A 85 -23.81 -2.40 -4.09
CA GLY A 85 -23.62 -3.60 -3.28
C GLY A 85 -22.62 -4.61 -3.87
N LYS A 86 -21.79 -4.19 -4.84
CA LYS A 86 -20.73 -5.03 -5.42
C LYS A 86 -19.52 -5.15 -4.50
N LEU A 87 -19.28 -4.13 -3.68
CA LEU A 87 -18.29 -4.13 -2.61
C LEU A 87 -18.99 -3.91 -1.28
N LYS A 88 -18.52 -4.61 -0.24
CA LYS A 88 -18.89 -4.29 1.14
C LYS A 88 -18.42 -2.87 1.45
N ASP A 89 -19.27 -2.07 2.11
CA ASP A 89 -18.90 -0.72 2.57
C ASP A 89 -18.04 -0.83 3.84
N VAL A 90 -16.77 -0.44 3.74
CA VAL A 90 -15.81 -0.44 4.85
C VAL A 90 -15.27 0.96 5.15
N ARG A 91 -15.98 2.02 4.75
CA ARG A 91 -15.54 3.40 5.02
C ARG A 91 -15.33 3.62 6.52
N GLY A 92 -14.14 4.11 6.88
CA GLY A 92 -13.71 4.36 8.26
C GLY A 92 -13.33 3.10 9.06
N SER A 93 -13.44 1.92 8.46
CA SER A 93 -13.16 0.63 9.09
C SER A 93 -12.45 -0.35 8.16
N GLY A 94 -11.77 0.14 7.12
CA GLY A 94 -11.14 -0.73 6.14
C GLY A 94 -10.50 0.00 4.98
N ILE A 95 -9.81 -0.79 4.17
CA ILE A 95 -8.98 -0.37 3.04
C ILE A 95 -9.41 -1.20 1.80
N TYR A 96 -9.49 -0.55 0.64
CA TYR A 96 -9.64 -1.23 -0.64
C TYR A 96 -8.29 -1.28 -1.37
N SER A 97 -7.82 -2.45 -1.81
CA SER A 97 -6.67 -2.53 -2.71
C SER A 97 -7.14 -2.84 -4.12
N LEU A 98 -6.78 -1.99 -5.09
CA LEU A 98 -7.29 -2.01 -6.45
C LEU A 98 -6.18 -2.40 -7.42
N PHE A 99 -6.29 -3.56 -8.04
CA PHE A 99 -5.35 -4.05 -9.04
C PHE A 99 -5.93 -3.89 -10.44
N PHE A 100 -5.29 -3.05 -11.26
CA PHE A 100 -5.76 -2.69 -12.60
C PHE A 100 -5.17 -3.61 -13.69
N PRO A 101 -5.93 -3.91 -14.75
CA PRO A 101 -5.47 -4.78 -15.83
C PRO A 101 -4.59 -4.01 -16.81
N SER A 102 -3.92 -4.76 -17.68
CA SER A 102 -3.18 -4.19 -18.81
C SER A 102 -4.08 -3.33 -19.69
N GLY A 103 -3.50 -2.28 -20.28
CA GLY A 103 -4.21 -1.35 -21.16
C GLY A 103 -4.93 -0.19 -20.45
N VAL A 104 -4.88 -0.13 -19.11
CA VAL A 104 -5.38 0.99 -18.31
C VAL A 104 -4.21 1.80 -17.75
N SER A 105 -4.09 3.06 -18.16
CA SER A 105 -3.14 4.03 -17.60
C SER A 105 -3.82 4.83 -16.49
N ILE A 106 -3.17 4.93 -15.33
CA ILE A 106 -3.71 5.66 -14.19
C ILE A 106 -3.01 7.02 -14.07
N SER A 107 -3.78 8.07 -13.79
CA SER A 107 -3.24 9.39 -13.47
C SER A 107 -3.59 9.85 -12.06
N LEU A 108 -2.57 10.23 -11.30
CA LEU A 108 -2.68 10.88 -10.00
C LEU A 108 -2.11 12.29 -10.12
N GLN A 109 -2.93 13.31 -9.90
CA GLN A 109 -2.51 14.72 -9.94
C GLN A 109 -1.74 15.12 -11.22
N GLY A 110 -2.08 14.52 -12.37
CA GLY A 110 -1.42 14.77 -13.66
C GLY A 110 -0.15 13.94 -13.89
N MET A 111 0.31 13.19 -12.89
CA MET A 111 1.41 12.22 -13.01
C MET A 111 0.83 10.88 -13.49
N GLY A 112 1.52 10.21 -14.41
CA GLY A 112 1.11 8.92 -14.97
C GLY A 112 1.78 7.72 -14.29
N SER A 113 1.01 6.64 -14.11
CA SER A 113 1.52 5.33 -13.72
C SER A 113 2.61 4.87 -14.69
N CYS A 114 3.63 4.17 -14.19
CA CYS A 114 4.73 3.64 -15.01
C CYS A 114 5.57 4.73 -15.70
N SER A 115 5.48 5.97 -15.22
CA SER A 115 6.38 7.07 -15.59
C SER A 115 6.83 7.83 -14.37
N TYR A 116 5.94 7.95 -13.38
CA TYR A 116 6.21 8.69 -12.15
C TYR A 116 5.96 7.89 -10.87
N PHE A 117 5.10 6.88 -10.91
CA PHE A 117 4.81 6.02 -9.77
C PHE A 117 4.52 4.58 -10.23
N LEU A 118 4.66 3.64 -9.29
CA LEU A 118 4.37 2.22 -9.49
C LEU A 118 3.12 1.75 -8.78
N GLY A 119 2.73 2.45 -7.73
CA GLY A 119 1.49 2.34 -6.98
C GLY A 119 1.24 3.67 -6.28
N TYR A 120 0.12 3.75 -5.57
CA TYR A 120 -0.07 4.77 -4.53
C TYR A 120 -1.18 4.32 -3.59
N HIS A 121 -1.22 4.88 -2.39
CA HIS A 121 -2.41 4.88 -1.54
C HIS A 121 -2.95 6.31 -1.40
N ASN A 122 -4.27 6.43 -1.18
CA ASN A 122 -4.93 7.72 -1.03
C ASN A 122 -6.29 7.56 -0.31
N ASN A 123 -6.98 8.68 -0.10
CA ASN A 123 -8.29 8.70 0.51
C ASN A 123 -9.28 9.68 -0.14
N LYS A 124 -10.58 9.40 0.05
CA LYS A 124 -11.68 10.35 -0.14
C LYS A 124 -12.58 10.34 1.09
N GLY A 125 -12.41 11.33 1.96
CA GLY A 125 -13.05 11.29 3.29
C GLY A 125 -12.56 10.08 4.06
N ASN A 126 -13.49 9.19 4.45
CA ASN A 126 -13.19 7.95 5.17
C ASN A 126 -13.06 6.72 4.25
N LEU A 127 -13.04 6.92 2.93
CA LEU A 127 -12.73 5.87 1.96
C LEU A 127 -11.21 5.81 1.79
N TYR A 128 -10.57 4.75 2.27
CA TYR A 128 -9.12 4.53 2.17
C TYR A 128 -8.84 3.46 1.12
N TYR A 129 -7.88 3.70 0.24
CA TYR A 129 -7.60 2.77 -0.85
C TYR A 129 -6.16 2.81 -1.34
N ILE A 130 -5.76 1.72 -1.96
CA ILE A 130 -4.47 1.48 -2.61
C ILE A 130 -4.76 1.22 -4.09
N VAL A 131 -3.94 1.77 -4.98
CA VAL A 131 -4.04 1.61 -6.42
C VAL A 131 -2.76 1.02 -6.96
N ILE A 132 -2.88 -0.14 -7.60
CA ILE A 132 -1.79 -0.89 -8.21
C ILE A 132 -2.07 -1.00 -9.72
N PRO A 133 -1.39 -0.22 -10.57
CA PRO A 133 -1.36 -0.39 -12.02
C PRO A 133 -0.90 -1.78 -12.46
N TYR A 134 -1.17 -2.10 -13.72
CA TYR A 134 -0.58 -3.27 -14.36
C TYR A 134 0.95 -3.12 -14.44
N PRO A 135 1.75 -4.19 -14.22
CA PRO A 135 3.20 -4.16 -14.27
C PRO A 135 3.72 -3.60 -15.60
N CYS A 136 4.81 -2.87 -15.52
CA CYS A 136 5.40 -2.18 -16.66
C CYS A 136 6.92 -2.28 -16.63
N ASP A 137 7.53 -2.22 -17.82
CA ASP A 137 8.98 -2.27 -18.04
C ASP A 137 9.67 -0.94 -17.67
N VAL A 138 9.40 -0.42 -16.48
CA VAL A 138 10.24 0.65 -15.93
C VAL A 138 11.47 0.02 -15.26
N ASN A 139 12.59 0.74 -15.25
CA ASN A 139 13.75 0.40 -14.43
C ASN A 139 13.39 0.59 -12.95
N VAL A 140 12.50 -0.27 -12.43
CA VAL A 140 12.15 -0.31 -11.02
C VAL A 140 13.45 -0.50 -10.26
N ILE A 141 13.61 0.27 -9.18
CA ILE A 141 14.80 0.31 -8.34
C ILE A 141 15.24 -1.10 -7.90
N CYS A 142 14.30 -2.06 -7.80
CA CYS A 142 14.57 -3.47 -7.46
C CYS A 142 14.33 -4.49 -8.58
N SER A 143 14.18 -4.08 -9.85
CA SER A 143 14.13 -4.97 -11.04
C SER A 143 13.38 -6.30 -10.81
N PRO A 144 12.05 -6.26 -10.57
CA PRO A 144 11.27 -7.46 -10.26
C PRO A 144 11.39 -8.50 -11.38
N SER A 145 11.49 -9.78 -11.03
CA SER A 145 11.74 -10.86 -11.99
C SER A 145 10.54 -11.22 -12.86
N ASP A 146 9.34 -10.88 -12.40
CA ASP A 146 8.06 -11.18 -13.02
C ASP A 146 6.95 -10.28 -12.44
N ASN A 147 5.73 -10.40 -12.99
CA ASN A 147 4.56 -9.63 -12.56
C ASN A 147 4.19 -9.88 -11.10
N THR A 148 4.34 -11.10 -10.62
CA THR A 148 4.01 -11.46 -9.23
C THR A 148 4.98 -10.78 -8.27
N ALA A 149 6.28 -10.75 -8.59
CA ALA A 149 7.29 -10.01 -7.83
C ALA A 149 7.03 -8.50 -7.86
N PHE A 150 6.62 -7.94 -9.00
CA PHE A 150 6.21 -6.54 -9.12
C PHE A 150 5.04 -6.24 -8.19
N TYR A 151 3.94 -6.99 -8.29
CA TYR A 151 2.75 -6.76 -7.48
C TYR A 151 3.04 -6.92 -6.00
N SER A 152 3.80 -7.94 -5.60
CA SER A 152 4.18 -8.16 -4.21
C SER A 152 4.97 -6.97 -3.65
N TYR A 153 5.94 -6.46 -4.42
CA TYR A 153 6.75 -5.31 -4.03
C TYR A 153 5.91 -4.05 -3.84
N VAL A 154 5.23 -3.62 -4.91
CA VAL A 154 4.46 -2.37 -4.91
C VAL A 154 3.34 -2.45 -3.89
N PHE A 155 2.56 -3.53 -3.88
CA PHE A 155 1.45 -3.64 -2.95
C PHE A 155 1.93 -3.65 -1.49
N SER A 156 3.08 -4.27 -1.20
CA SER A 156 3.63 -4.23 0.15
C SER A 156 4.06 -2.84 0.61
N HIS A 157 4.65 -2.05 -0.28
CA HIS A 157 5.02 -0.65 -0.04
C HIS A 157 3.79 0.15 0.35
N GLU A 158 2.80 0.15 -0.55
CA GLU A 158 1.57 0.93 -0.37
C GLU A 158 0.73 0.46 0.81
N LEU A 159 0.72 -0.84 1.11
CA LEU A 159 -0.04 -1.37 2.24
C LEU A 159 0.55 -0.89 3.57
N VAL A 160 1.87 -0.85 3.70
CA VAL A 160 2.55 -0.41 4.93
C VAL A 160 2.26 1.06 5.19
N GLU A 161 2.33 1.88 4.16
CA GLU A 161 2.03 3.30 4.25
C GLU A 161 0.56 3.52 4.53
N CYS A 162 -0.33 2.86 3.80
CA CYS A 162 -1.77 2.96 4.07
C CYS A 162 -2.15 2.45 5.47
N ILE A 163 -1.43 1.48 6.05
CA ILE A 163 -1.64 1.03 7.43
C ILE A 163 -1.24 2.12 8.43
N THR A 164 -0.15 2.82 8.16
CA THR A 164 0.49 3.75 9.10
C THR A 164 0.06 5.20 8.90
N ASP A 165 -0.50 5.50 7.74
CA ASP A 165 -1.06 6.77 7.31
C ASP A 165 -2.08 6.61 6.16
N PRO A 166 -3.31 6.13 6.40
CA PRO A 166 -4.34 6.01 5.37
C PRO A 166 -4.72 7.34 4.69
N VAL A 167 -4.32 8.49 5.24
CA VAL A 167 -4.58 9.83 4.70
C VAL A 167 -3.22 10.53 4.53
N PRO A 168 -2.60 10.44 3.34
CA PRO A 168 -1.19 10.79 3.16
C PRO A 168 -0.75 12.09 3.84
N GLY A 169 0.33 12.00 4.63
CA GLY A 169 0.93 13.11 5.38
C GLY A 169 0.27 13.44 6.73
N THR A 170 -0.67 12.63 7.23
CA THR A 170 -1.37 12.89 8.50
C THR A 170 -1.10 11.86 9.59
N GLY A 171 -0.56 10.71 9.25
CA GLY A 171 -0.32 9.58 10.14
C GLY A 171 1.12 9.57 10.65
N TRP A 172 1.77 8.41 10.51
CA TRP A 172 3.18 8.27 10.85
C TRP A 172 4.07 8.60 9.66
N VAL A 173 5.02 9.49 9.88
CA VAL A 173 6.05 9.87 8.90
C VAL A 173 7.45 9.74 9.47
N VAL A 174 8.44 9.65 8.61
CA VAL A 174 9.85 9.84 8.94
C VAL A 174 10.18 11.32 8.78
N ASP A 175 10.51 11.99 9.87
CA ASP A 175 11.00 13.37 9.87
C ASP A 175 12.53 13.35 9.89
N GLU A 176 13.16 13.59 8.73
CA GLU A 176 14.61 13.73 8.59
C GLU A 176 15.07 15.20 8.71
N GLY A 177 14.22 16.09 9.22
CA GLY A 177 14.52 17.48 9.53
C GLY A 177 14.39 18.47 8.37
N LEU A 178 14.34 17.99 7.12
CA LEU A 178 14.14 18.83 5.92
C LEU A 178 13.01 18.34 5.00
N VAL A 179 12.76 17.03 4.97
CA VAL A 179 11.68 16.37 4.23
C VAL A 179 11.01 15.38 5.16
N GLU A 180 9.69 15.27 5.05
CA GLU A 180 8.89 14.24 5.69
C GLU A 180 8.58 13.19 4.65
N GLU A 181 8.92 11.93 4.94
CA GLU A 181 8.73 10.80 4.03
C GLU A 181 7.80 9.76 4.68
N GLU A 182 7.08 9.01 3.85
CA GLU A 182 6.24 7.91 4.32
C GLU A 182 7.12 6.72 4.75
N ILE A 183 6.54 5.78 5.49
CA ILE A 183 7.34 4.76 6.18
C ILE A 183 8.04 3.80 5.20
N ALA A 184 7.40 3.47 4.08
CA ALA A 184 7.98 2.57 3.11
C ALA A 184 8.94 3.30 2.16
N ASP A 185 8.70 4.58 1.86
CA ASP A 185 9.57 5.46 1.07
C ASP A 185 11.01 5.52 1.57
N VAL A 186 11.24 5.60 2.89
CA VAL A 186 12.61 5.60 3.45
C VAL A 186 13.38 4.32 3.14
N CYS A 187 12.66 3.25 2.82
CA CYS A 187 13.23 1.98 2.40
C CYS A 187 13.25 1.78 0.89
N GLU A 188 12.75 2.74 0.11
CA GLU A 188 12.88 2.80 -1.34
C GLU A 188 14.35 3.01 -1.71
N GLY A 189 14.99 2.01 -2.36
CA GLY A 189 16.42 2.06 -2.71
C GLY A 189 17.30 0.95 -2.11
N ASN A 190 16.87 0.32 -1.01
CA ASN A 190 17.61 -0.77 -0.38
C ASN A 190 17.29 -2.13 -0.99
N CYS A 191 17.59 -2.31 -2.28
CA CYS A 191 17.43 -3.60 -2.94
C CYS A 191 18.68 -4.46 -2.68
N PHE A 192 18.72 -5.27 -1.61
CA PHE A 192 19.58 -6.45 -1.67
C PHE A 192 18.75 -7.70 -1.95
N TYR A 193 19.14 -8.39 -2.99
CA TYR A 193 18.93 -9.82 -3.09
C TYR A 193 19.86 -10.47 -2.06
N SER A 194 19.35 -10.90 -0.90
CA SER A 194 20.17 -11.78 -0.07
C SER A 194 20.44 -13.04 -0.88
N SER A 195 21.72 -13.40 -1.00
CA SER A 195 22.19 -14.55 -1.79
C SER A 195 21.78 -15.91 -1.22
N LEU A 196 20.76 -15.94 -0.35
CA LEU A 196 20.33 -17.10 0.41
C LEU A 196 18.92 -17.62 0.07
N ASP A 197 18.16 -17.00 -0.84
CA ASP A 197 16.88 -17.61 -1.24
C ASP A 197 16.47 -17.35 -2.69
N VAL A 198 17.23 -17.93 -3.63
CA VAL A 198 16.91 -17.94 -5.07
C VAL A 198 15.57 -18.65 -5.37
N GLN A 199 14.92 -19.24 -4.36
CA GLN A 199 13.62 -19.92 -4.46
C GLN A 199 12.42 -19.15 -3.83
N LYS A 200 12.63 -18.04 -3.10
CA LYS A 200 11.55 -17.17 -2.59
C LYS A 200 11.60 -15.78 -3.23
N ARG A 201 11.09 -15.67 -4.46
CA ARG A 201 11.21 -14.51 -5.37
C ARG A 201 10.23 -13.36 -5.14
N TYR A 202 9.57 -13.27 -3.99
CA TYR A 202 8.55 -12.25 -3.78
C TYR A 202 9.07 -11.23 -2.78
N PRO A 203 9.70 -10.14 -3.25
CA PRO A 203 10.09 -9.07 -2.35
C PRO A 203 8.82 -8.42 -1.80
N LEU A 204 8.42 -8.76 -0.57
CA LEU A 204 8.32 -7.68 0.40
C LEU A 204 9.74 -7.12 0.48
N ASN A 205 9.93 -5.80 0.48
CA ASN A 205 11.26 -5.22 0.66
C ASN A 205 11.95 -5.98 1.82
N PRO A 206 12.91 -6.90 1.56
CA PRO A 206 13.36 -7.85 2.58
C PRO A 206 14.16 -7.15 3.69
N PHE A 207 14.26 -5.83 3.60
CA PHE A 207 15.09 -4.94 4.38
C PHE A 207 14.38 -4.39 5.60
N TYR A 208 13.06 -4.52 5.72
CA TYR A 208 12.37 -3.97 6.89
C TYR A 208 12.78 -4.63 8.22
N THR A 209 13.24 -5.89 8.22
CA THR A 209 13.66 -6.59 9.45
C THR A 209 15.17 -6.80 9.58
N GLU A 210 15.93 -6.95 8.48
CA GLU A 210 17.34 -7.37 8.54
C GLU A 210 18.39 -6.27 8.36
N SER A 211 18.00 -5.08 7.90
CA SER A 211 18.98 -4.05 7.50
C SER A 211 18.96 -2.76 8.33
N GLY A 212 18.11 -2.70 9.35
CA GLY A 212 17.93 -1.49 10.15
C GLY A 212 17.13 -0.41 9.43
N CYS A 213 16.47 -0.75 8.30
CA CYS A 213 15.59 0.18 7.60
C CYS A 213 14.30 0.50 8.37
N LEU A 214 13.95 -0.26 9.44
CA LEU A 214 13.29 0.25 10.68
C LEU A 214 13.14 -0.84 11.78
N PRO A 215 13.70 -0.68 13.01
CA PRO A 215 12.94 -0.07 14.14
C PRO A 215 13.82 0.83 15.06
N LYS A 216 13.29 1.85 15.79
CA LYS A 216 12.50 1.74 17.04
C LYS A 216 11.63 2.98 17.31
N PRO A 217 10.52 2.80 18.05
CA PRO A 217 10.29 3.65 19.22
C PRO A 217 10.00 2.83 20.48
N ARG A 218 10.94 2.86 21.45
CA ARG A 218 10.62 2.99 22.88
C ARG A 218 11.69 3.84 23.58
N ARG A 219 11.20 4.95 24.16
CA ARG A 219 11.80 6.13 24.82
C ARG A 219 12.19 7.30 23.91
N ASN A 220 11.49 8.42 24.14
CA ASN A 220 11.48 9.74 23.46
C ASN A 220 10.46 9.90 22.33
N GLU A 221 9.21 9.48 22.55
CA GLU A 221 8.07 9.92 21.74
C GLU A 221 7.93 11.44 21.85
N THR A 222 8.07 12.16 20.73
CA THR A 222 7.67 13.57 20.66
C THR A 222 6.30 13.63 20.02
N ILE A 223 5.26 13.38 20.82
CA ILE A 223 3.87 13.63 20.41
C ILE A 223 3.73 15.14 20.27
N ARG A 224 3.80 15.66 19.04
CA ARG A 224 3.40 17.05 18.78
C ARG A 224 1.88 17.10 18.84
N THR A 225 1.35 17.48 19.99
CA THR A 225 -0.07 17.82 20.09
C THR A 225 -0.35 19.03 19.20
N PRO A 226 -1.51 19.12 18.52
CA PRO A 226 -1.86 20.29 17.74
C PRO A 226 -1.86 21.51 18.66
N SER A 227 -1.11 22.54 18.30
CA SER A 227 -1.23 23.84 18.97
C SER A 227 -2.66 24.33 18.82
N LYS A 228 -3.33 24.55 19.95
CA LYS A 228 -4.65 25.19 20.04
C LYS A 228 -4.69 26.54 19.33
#